data_AF-A0A971C8L7-F1
#
_entry.id   AF-A0A971C8L7-F1
#
_cell.length_a   1.000
_cell.length_b   1.000
_cell.length_c   1.000
_cell.angle_alpha   90.00
_cell.angle_beta   90.00
_cell.angle_gamma   90.00
#
_symmetry.space_group_name_H-M   'P 1'
#
loop_
_entity.id
_entity.type
_entity.pdbx_description
1 polymer ?
#
loop_
_entity_poly.entity_id
_entity_poly.type
_entity_poly.pdbx_seq_one_letter_code
_entity_poly.pdbx_strand_id
1 'polypeptide(L)'
;MKYYFLIPVIFFVSCTPLMEITVTDNFLINLGSENNRIAGDLYLDYFDEDLTGLKYDYYLTYLTKNESSSVKGLACAVKNAEYHFFDTDTANFIIALYYKNDRKIICDYSGTAFTDSVAVYGVNDTISELQKFAEKVGKRKR
;
A
#
# COMPACT_ATOMS: atom_id res chain seq x y z
N MET A 1 -40.58 24.52 -10.38
CA MET A 1 -39.39 23.74 -10.78
C MET A 1 -38.92 22.96 -9.55
N LYS A 2 -39.00 21.62 -9.59
CA LYS A 2 -38.53 20.77 -8.48
C LYS A 2 -37.04 20.52 -8.67
N TYR A 3 -36.19 21.14 -7.85
CA TYR A 3 -34.76 20.86 -7.83
C TYR A 3 -34.53 19.58 -7.02
N TYR A 4 -34.18 18.49 -7.70
CA TYR A 4 -33.71 17.28 -7.03
C TYR A 4 -32.25 17.52 -6.62
N PHE A 5 -32.06 17.78 -5.33
CA PHE A 5 -30.73 17.87 -4.73
C PHE A 5 -30.18 16.44 -4.58
N LEU A 6 -29.36 16.01 -5.55
CA LEU A 6 -28.61 14.75 -5.46
C LEU A 6 -27.51 14.92 -4.41
N ILE A 7 -27.72 14.35 -3.22
CA ILE A 7 -26.70 14.24 -2.18
C ILE A 7 -25.72 13.14 -2.62
N PRO A 8 -24.42 13.42 -2.81
CA PRO A 8 -23.44 12.36 -3.01
C PRO A 8 -23.33 11.53 -1.73
N VAL A 9 -23.73 10.26 -1.82
CA VAL A 9 -23.54 9.28 -0.75
C VAL A 9 -22.05 8.99 -0.67
N ILE A 10 -21.35 9.66 0.25
CA ILE A 10 -19.97 9.32 0.61
C ILE A 10 -20.04 8.00 1.36
N PHE A 11 -19.80 6.88 0.66
CA PHE A 11 -19.55 5.58 1.29
C PHE A 11 -18.22 5.66 2.04
N PHE A 12 -18.28 6.11 3.29
CA PHE A 12 -17.21 5.83 4.24
C PHE A 12 -17.22 4.33 4.50
N VAL A 13 -16.39 3.59 3.76
CA VAL A 13 -16.07 2.21 4.11
C VAL A 13 -15.35 2.30 5.46
N SER A 14 -16.11 2.10 6.52
CA SER A 14 -15.61 2.14 7.89
C SER A 14 -14.70 0.95 8.11
N CYS A 15 -13.39 1.14 7.88
CA CYS A 15 -12.35 0.33 8.51
C CYS A 15 -12.53 0.57 10.00
N THR A 16 -13.18 -0.37 10.70
CA THR A 16 -13.30 -0.35 12.15
C THR A 16 -11.88 -0.26 12.72
N PRO A 17 -11.52 0.81 13.44
CA PRO A 17 -10.20 0.88 14.02
C PRO A 17 -10.07 -0.17 15.12
N LEU A 18 -8.84 -0.65 15.30
CA LEU A 18 -8.39 -1.48 16.42
C LEU A 18 -8.82 -2.96 16.39
N MET A 19 -8.30 -3.72 15.43
CA MET A 19 -7.52 -4.90 15.86
C MET A 19 -6.06 -4.49 15.73
N GLU A 20 -5.23 -4.80 16.73
CA GLU A 20 -3.78 -4.76 16.54
C GLU A 20 -3.46 -5.58 15.31
N ILE A 21 -3.05 -4.90 14.23
CA ILE A 21 -2.69 -5.58 13.00
C ILE A 21 -1.29 -6.09 13.23
N THR A 22 -1.21 -7.35 13.65
CA THR A 22 0.06 -8.07 13.69
C THR A 22 0.48 -8.34 12.25
N VAL A 23 1.67 -7.89 11.88
CA VAL A 23 2.31 -8.24 10.60
C VAL A 23 2.60 -9.74 10.59
N THR A 24 1.75 -10.49 9.89
CA THR A 24 1.83 -11.96 9.71
C THR A 24 2.41 -12.32 8.35
N ASP A 25 2.85 -13.57 8.19
CA ASP A 25 3.32 -14.08 6.89
C ASP A 25 2.21 -14.01 5.82
N ASN A 26 0.95 -14.25 6.20
CA ASN A 26 -0.19 -14.12 5.30
C ASN A 26 -0.36 -12.67 4.81
N PHE A 27 -0.15 -11.68 5.68
CA PHE A 27 -0.15 -10.28 5.28
C PHE A 27 0.96 -9.99 4.26
N LEU A 28 2.18 -10.46 4.49
CA LEU A 28 3.32 -10.22 3.60
C LEU A 28 3.14 -10.85 2.21
N ILE A 29 2.59 -12.06 2.16
CA ILE A 29 2.28 -12.75 0.90
C ILE A 29 1.19 -11.99 0.15
N ASN A 30 0.10 -11.62 0.84
CA ASN A 30 -1.01 -10.90 0.24
C ASN A 30 -0.58 -9.51 -0.25
N LEU A 31 0.27 -8.80 0.50
CA LEU A 31 0.77 -7.49 0.12
C LEU A 31 1.54 -7.53 -1.21
N GLY A 32 2.55 -8.40 -1.32
CA GLY A 32 3.36 -8.50 -2.55
C GLY A 32 2.53 -8.97 -3.75
N SER A 33 1.69 -9.99 -3.56
CA SER A 33 0.84 -10.53 -4.62
C SER A 33 -0.16 -9.48 -5.12
N GLU A 34 -0.86 -8.78 -4.22
CA GLU A 34 -1.84 -7.76 -4.62
C GLU A 34 -1.18 -6.51 -5.17
N ASN A 35 -0.02 -6.10 -4.67
CA ASN A 35 0.70 -4.96 -5.24
C ASN A 35 1.17 -5.24 -6.66
N ASN A 36 1.66 -6.45 -6.94
CA ASN A 36 2.01 -6.86 -8.30
C ASN A 36 0.80 -6.84 -9.24
N ARG A 37 -0.33 -7.40 -8.80
CA ARG A 37 -1.57 -7.34 -9.57
C ARG A 37 -2.03 -5.89 -9.81
N ILE A 38 -2.06 -5.07 -8.77
CA ILE A 38 -2.49 -3.67 -8.84
C ILE A 38 -1.59 -2.86 -9.76
N ALA A 39 -0.27 -3.07 -9.73
CA ALA A 39 0.64 -2.39 -10.66
C ALA A 39 0.29 -2.73 -12.10
N GLY A 40 0.07 -4.01 -12.42
CA GLY A 40 -0.35 -4.45 -13.74
C GLY A 40 -1.67 -3.82 -14.19
N ASP A 41 -2.71 -3.92 -13.35
CA ASP A 41 -4.03 -3.34 -13.64
C ASP A 41 -3.94 -1.82 -13.86
N LEU A 42 -3.25 -1.10 -12.97
CA LEU A 42 -3.14 0.36 -13.06
C LEU A 42 -2.33 0.80 -14.27
N TYR A 43 -1.23 0.11 -14.56
CA TYR A 43 -0.36 0.39 -15.71
C TYR A 43 -1.12 0.26 -17.03
N LEU A 44 -1.88 -0.83 -17.19
CA LEU A 44 -2.60 -1.13 -18.44
C LEU A 44 -3.88 -0.31 -18.60
N ASP A 45 -4.66 -0.12 -17.52
CA ASP A 45 -6.04 0.32 -17.65
C ASP A 45 -6.28 1.77 -17.21
N TYR A 46 -5.38 2.39 -16.44
CA TYR A 46 -5.64 3.68 -15.79
C TYR A 46 -4.54 4.73 -15.94
N PHE A 47 -3.32 4.34 -16.31
CA PHE A 47 -2.15 5.21 -16.31
C PHE A 47 -1.38 5.19 -17.64
N ASP A 48 -2.00 4.74 -18.74
CA ASP A 48 -1.42 4.79 -20.09
C ASP A 48 0.03 4.26 -20.16
N GLU A 49 0.28 3.12 -19.50
CA GLU A 49 1.61 2.49 -19.43
C GLU A 49 2.70 3.34 -18.73
N ASP A 50 2.32 4.25 -17.83
CA ASP A 50 3.24 5.08 -17.03
C ASP A 50 2.75 5.36 -15.59
N LEU A 51 3.30 4.66 -14.61
CA LEU A 51 2.95 4.82 -13.19
C LEU A 51 3.63 6.01 -12.48
N THR A 52 4.47 6.82 -13.14
CA THR A 52 5.19 7.95 -12.48
C THR A 52 4.24 8.96 -11.82
N GLY A 53 3.00 9.06 -12.29
CA GLY A 53 1.95 9.89 -11.71
C GLY A 53 1.19 9.28 -10.52
N LEU A 54 1.27 7.96 -10.31
CA LEU A 54 0.48 7.25 -9.30
C LEU A 54 0.80 7.76 -7.88
N LYS A 55 -0.25 8.04 -7.11
CA LYS A 55 -0.16 8.52 -5.72
C LYS A 55 -0.71 7.48 -4.74
N TYR A 56 -0.18 7.51 -3.52
CA TYR A 56 -0.59 6.61 -2.44
C TYR A 56 -2.11 6.59 -2.23
N ASP A 57 -2.78 7.74 -2.20
CA ASP A 57 -4.23 7.81 -1.99
C ASP A 57 -5.03 7.14 -3.11
N TYR A 58 -4.55 7.24 -4.35
CA TYR A 58 -5.17 6.56 -5.48
C TYR A 58 -4.96 5.05 -5.37
N TYR A 59 -3.73 4.61 -5.11
CA TYR A 59 -3.41 3.21 -4.84
C TYR A 59 -4.28 2.63 -3.73
N LEU A 60 -4.37 3.30 -2.58
CA LEU A 60 -5.15 2.83 -1.43
C LEU A 60 -6.65 2.78 -1.74
N THR A 61 -7.15 3.75 -2.50
CA THR A 61 -8.55 3.76 -2.97
C THR A 61 -8.81 2.58 -3.92
N TYR A 62 -7.90 2.32 -4.85
CA TYR A 62 -8.00 1.21 -5.79
C TYR A 62 -7.97 -0.13 -5.07
N LEU A 63 -7.00 -0.33 -4.16
CA LEU A 63 -6.91 -1.51 -3.31
C LEU A 63 -8.19 -1.73 -2.50
N THR A 64 -8.73 -0.67 -1.87
CA THR A 64 -9.97 -0.75 -1.08
C THR A 64 -11.17 -1.20 -1.92
N LYS A 65 -11.27 -0.75 -3.17
CA LYS A 65 -12.38 -1.07 -4.08
C LYS A 65 -12.26 -2.45 -4.71
N ASN A 66 -11.04 -2.90 -4.97
CA ASN A 66 -10.74 -4.12 -5.73
C ASN A 66 -10.14 -5.24 -4.87
N GLU A 67 -10.24 -5.13 -3.55
CA GLU A 67 -9.80 -6.17 -2.62
C GLU A 67 -10.64 -7.44 -2.80
N SER A 68 -9.99 -8.54 -3.17
CA SER A 68 -10.66 -9.84 -3.30
C SER A 68 -11.02 -10.42 -1.93
N SER A 69 -12.01 -11.32 -1.89
CA SER A 69 -12.44 -11.97 -0.64
C SER A 69 -11.31 -12.73 0.06
N SER A 70 -10.33 -13.26 -0.67
CA SER A 70 -9.18 -14.01 -0.11
C SER A 70 -8.16 -13.14 0.59
N VAL A 71 -8.10 -11.83 0.30
CA VAL A 71 -7.18 -10.87 0.93
C VAL A 71 -7.91 -9.82 1.77
N LYS A 72 -9.12 -10.15 2.23
CA LYS A 72 -9.99 -9.22 2.95
C LYS A 72 -9.27 -8.57 4.14
N GLY A 73 -9.31 -7.24 4.21
CA GLY A 73 -8.68 -6.45 5.28
C GLY A 73 -7.26 -5.98 4.98
N LEU A 74 -6.66 -6.37 3.86
CA LEU A 74 -5.37 -5.87 3.40
C LEU A 74 -5.37 -4.33 3.26
N ALA A 75 -6.40 -3.75 2.66
CA ALA A 75 -6.50 -2.30 2.51
C ALA A 75 -6.50 -1.56 3.85
N CYS A 76 -7.22 -2.11 4.83
CA CYS A 76 -7.29 -1.57 6.18
C CYS A 76 -5.93 -1.74 6.90
N ALA A 77 -5.23 -2.85 6.67
CA ALA A 77 -3.88 -3.07 7.18
C ALA A 77 -2.86 -2.09 6.61
N VAL A 78 -2.85 -1.85 5.30
CA VAL A 78 -1.98 -0.85 4.67
C VAL A 78 -2.28 0.55 5.20
N LYS A 79 -3.57 0.91 5.29
CA LYS A 79 -4.01 2.21 5.80
C LYS A 79 -3.60 2.47 7.25
N ASN A 80 -3.55 1.44 8.08
CA ASN A 80 -3.27 1.56 9.52
C ASN A 80 -1.77 1.58 9.86
N ALA A 81 -0.88 1.47 8.88
CA ALA A 81 0.55 1.73 9.12
C ALA A 81 0.74 3.16 9.66
N GLU A 82 1.52 3.32 10.73
CA GLU A 82 1.74 4.62 11.36
C GLU A 82 2.43 5.62 10.42
N TYR A 83 3.32 5.10 9.56
CA TYR A 83 3.96 5.88 8.50
C TYR A 83 4.09 5.04 7.24
N HIS A 84 4.05 5.72 6.10
CA HIS A 84 4.31 5.10 4.81
C HIS A 84 5.25 5.96 3.97
N PHE A 85 5.96 5.31 3.07
CA PHE A 85 6.66 5.93 1.94
C PHE A 85 6.10 5.28 0.67
N PHE A 86 5.84 6.09 -0.35
CA PHE A 86 5.31 5.65 -1.63
C PHE A 86 6.02 6.38 -2.75
N ASP A 87 6.62 5.64 -3.67
CA ASP A 87 7.33 6.18 -4.82
C ASP A 87 7.06 5.31 -6.04
N THR A 88 7.24 5.88 -7.24
CA THR A 88 6.86 5.22 -8.49
C THR A 88 7.93 5.37 -9.55
N ASP A 89 7.94 4.44 -10.49
CA ASP A 89 8.62 4.57 -11.77
C ASP A 89 7.60 4.29 -12.89
N THR A 90 8.07 4.11 -14.12
CA THR A 90 7.17 3.96 -15.28
C THR A 90 6.32 2.69 -15.20
N ALA A 91 6.84 1.60 -14.62
CA ALA A 91 6.17 0.30 -14.66
C ALA A 91 5.73 -0.20 -13.28
N ASN A 92 6.30 0.34 -12.20
CA ASN A 92 6.14 -0.18 -10.86
C ASN A 92 6.02 0.93 -9.81
N PHE A 93 5.63 0.52 -8.62
CA PHE A 93 5.67 1.35 -7.42
C PHE A 93 6.39 0.63 -6.29
N ILE A 94 6.88 1.43 -5.36
CA ILE A 94 7.46 0.98 -4.09
C ILE A 94 6.57 1.52 -2.99
N ILE A 95 6.22 0.64 -2.07
CA ILE A 95 5.58 1.01 -0.82
C ILE A 95 6.41 0.51 0.35
N ALA A 96 6.67 1.40 1.32
CA ALA A 96 7.20 1.01 2.61
C ALA A 96 6.23 1.42 3.72
N LEU A 97 5.99 0.50 4.66
CA LEU A 97 5.01 0.62 5.72
C LEU A 97 5.70 0.39 7.07
N TYR A 98 5.47 1.31 8.01
CA TYR A 98 5.93 1.18 9.38
C TYR A 98 4.77 0.81 10.30
N TYR A 99 4.93 -0.29 11.03
CA TYR A 99 4.01 -0.75 12.05
C TYR A 99 4.69 -0.63 13.43
N LYS A 100 4.29 0.39 14.20
CA LYS A 100 4.92 0.75 15.48
C LYS A 100 4.78 -0.35 16.53
N ASN A 101 3.59 -0.95 16.62
CA ASN A 101 3.30 -1.99 17.62
C ASN A 101 4.13 -3.25 17.38
N ASP A 102 4.33 -3.65 16.12
CA ASP A 102 5.19 -4.78 15.77
C ASP A 102 6.68 -4.41 15.66
N ARG A 103 6.99 -3.10 15.68
CA ARG A 103 8.31 -2.54 15.35
C ARG A 103 8.84 -3.08 14.03
N LYS A 104 8.00 -3.13 13.00
CA LYS A 104 8.38 -3.66 11.69
C LYS A 104 8.29 -2.58 10.63
N ILE A 105 9.30 -2.56 9.77
CA ILE A 105 9.26 -1.92 8.47
C ILE A 105 9.10 -3.00 7.41
N ILE A 106 8.12 -2.80 6.55
CA ILE A 106 7.86 -3.66 5.40
C ILE A 106 8.11 -2.83 4.17
N CYS A 107 8.84 -3.34 3.20
CA CYS A 107 9.04 -2.71 1.91
C CYS A 107 8.73 -3.70 0.81
N ASP A 108 7.94 -3.27 -0.14
CA ASP A 108 7.52 -4.05 -1.29
C ASP A 108 7.70 -3.23 -2.57
N TYR A 109 8.26 -3.86 -3.59
CA TYR A 109 8.31 -3.37 -4.96
C TYR A 109 7.37 -4.19 -5.80
N SER A 110 6.41 -3.52 -6.44
CA SER A 110 5.32 -4.17 -7.16
C SER A 110 5.76 -5.01 -8.36
N GLY A 111 7.03 -4.94 -8.77
CA GLY A 111 7.56 -5.76 -9.85
C GLY A 111 7.73 -7.24 -9.50
N THR A 112 7.46 -7.65 -8.25
CA THR A 112 7.45 -9.06 -7.86
C THR A 112 6.21 -9.40 -7.04
N ALA A 113 5.76 -10.66 -7.11
CA ALA A 113 4.59 -11.12 -6.35
C ALA A 113 4.88 -11.40 -4.86
N PHE A 114 6.05 -11.02 -4.35
CA PHE A 114 6.48 -11.28 -2.97
C PHE A 114 6.99 -9.99 -2.34
N THR A 115 6.66 -9.78 -1.06
CA THR A 115 7.24 -8.68 -0.29
C THR A 115 8.77 -8.76 -0.33
N ASP A 116 9.43 -7.71 -0.83
CA ASP A 116 10.87 -7.70 -1.04
C ASP A 116 11.69 -7.70 0.25
N SER A 117 11.25 -6.98 1.28
CA SER A 117 12.07 -6.79 2.48
C SER A 117 11.24 -6.49 3.71
N VAL A 118 11.63 -7.11 4.83
CA VAL A 118 11.09 -6.85 6.16
C VAL A 118 12.26 -6.61 7.10
N ALA A 119 12.19 -5.54 7.89
CA ALA A 119 13.16 -5.23 8.94
C ALA A 119 12.45 -5.00 10.26
N VAL A 120 13.06 -5.47 11.35
CA VAL A 120 12.63 -5.12 12.72
C VAL A 120 13.41 -3.89 13.15
N TYR A 121 12.71 -2.86 13.56
CA TYR A 121 13.26 -1.57 13.94
C TYR A 121 13.35 -1.41 15.46
N GLY A 122 14.35 -0.65 15.91
CA GLY A 122 14.48 -0.20 17.28
C GLY A 122 13.37 0.78 17.66
N VAL A 123 13.09 0.88 18.95
CA VAL A 123 12.03 1.77 19.49
C VAL A 123 12.36 3.26 19.30
N ASN A 124 13.61 3.58 18.91
CA ASN A 124 14.16 4.93 18.79
C ASN A 124 14.50 5.32 17.35
N ASP A 125 14.22 4.45 16.39
CA ASP A 125 14.59 4.63 14.99
C ASP A 125 13.68 5.68 14.31
N THR A 126 14.18 6.37 13.29
CA THR A 126 13.51 7.56 12.72
C THR A 126 12.93 7.33 11.33
N ILE A 127 11.94 8.14 10.92
CA ILE A 127 11.30 8.06 9.59
C ILE A 127 12.31 8.20 8.44
N SER A 128 13.40 8.94 8.62
CA SER A 128 14.47 9.05 7.61
C SER A 128 15.03 7.68 7.22
N GLU A 129 15.02 6.73 8.15
CA GLU A 129 15.51 5.39 7.91
C GLU A 129 14.50 4.53 7.15
N LEU A 130 13.18 4.79 7.27
CA LEU A 130 12.14 4.18 6.43
C LEU A 130 12.34 4.52 4.95
N GLN A 131 12.51 5.80 4.65
CA GLN A 131 12.76 6.26 3.28
C GLN A 131 14.09 5.68 2.76
N LYS A 132 15.17 5.73 3.55
CA LYS A 132 16.46 5.13 3.15
C LYS A 132 16.35 3.61 2.93
N PHE A 133 15.55 2.92 3.73
CA PHE A 133 15.28 1.50 3.57
C PHE A 133 14.55 1.23 2.25
N ALA A 134 13.49 1.98 1.97
CA ALA A 134 12.73 1.90 0.73
C ALA A 134 13.60 2.22 -0.49
N GLU A 135 14.35 3.33 -0.45
CA GLU A 135 15.26 3.72 -1.53
C GLU A 135 16.36 2.68 -1.77
N LYS A 136 16.89 2.05 -0.71
CA LYS A 136 17.90 0.99 -0.85
C LYS A 136 17.33 -0.26 -1.53
N VAL A 137 16.08 -0.60 -1.25
CA VAL A 137 15.38 -1.72 -1.91
C VAL A 137 15.05 -1.34 -3.35
N GLY A 138 14.43 -0.17 -3.55
CA GLY A 138 14.06 0.36 -4.86
C GLY A 138 15.23 0.51 -5.84
N LYS A 139 16.34 1.11 -5.40
CA LYS A 139 17.54 1.27 -6.24
C LYS A 139 18.19 -0.05 -6.66
N ARG A 140 17.90 -1.17 -5.99
CA ARG A 140 18.37 -2.50 -6.40
C ARG A 140 17.47 -3.17 -7.44
N LYS A 141 16.25 -2.65 -7.62
CA LYS A 141 15.18 -3.27 -8.40
C LYS A 141 14.77 -2.46 -9.64
N ARG A 142 15.12 -1.16 -9.66
CA ARG A 142 15.03 -0.26 -10.82
C ARG A 142 16.20 -0.44 -11.78
#